data_AF-A0A067SJK4-F1
#
_entry.id   AF-A0A067SJK4-F1
#
_cell.length_a   1.000
_cell.length_b   1.000
_cell.length_c   1.000
_cell.angle_alpha   90.00
_cell.angle_beta   90.00
_cell.angle_gamma   90.00
#
_symmetry.space_group_name_H-M   'P 1'
#
loop_
_entity.id
_entity.type
_entity.pdbx_description
1 polymer ?
#
loop_
_entity_poly.entity_id
_entity_poly.type
_entity_poly.pdbx_seq_one_letter_code
_entity_poly.pdbx_strand_id
1 'polypeptide(L)'
;MGNILTTLSCNIASDSRFIGGGIALLDTTMTSLIGRMSYLHHSLKKLWAYYVLRVFSIDLRLLARIRDAMPHYLRRLGKRASRDTTMTPEMEEKYWKRAERGQRELERSDARYIDSSGIPVLDRTPQLPPLVMYYTPALPPTKQERLKKQKPYYLSARSYCKWHRMVFPGSDHPTISQASRLRKMHDPEELRKIHRISRMIPDDQVFRPRNAEPIPWSPRYQRKWLKWRVKRREVLETL
;
A
#
# COMPACT_ATOMS: atom_id res chain seq x y z
N MET A 1 14.11 -18.88 -53.55
CA MET A 1 14.15 -17.40 -53.54
C MET A 1 14.47 -16.98 -52.11
N GLY A 2 15.72 -16.85 -51.64
CA GLY A 2 16.90 -16.29 -52.26
C GLY A 2 16.95 -14.79 -51.94
N ASN A 3 17.68 -14.37 -50.89
CA ASN A 3 18.43 -13.11 -50.77
C ASN A 3 19.05 -12.98 -49.35
N ILE A 4 20.34 -13.28 -49.22
CA ILE A 4 21.52 -12.38 -49.18
C ILE A 4 21.78 -11.84 -47.76
N LEU A 5 22.63 -12.58 -47.04
CA LEU A 5 23.38 -12.14 -45.87
C LEU A 5 24.57 -11.32 -46.37
N THR A 6 24.71 -10.08 -45.89
CA THR A 6 25.86 -9.22 -46.21
C THR A 6 26.70 -9.06 -44.95
N THR A 7 27.80 -9.81 -44.87
CA THR A 7 28.85 -9.68 -43.87
C THR A 7 29.83 -8.59 -44.32
N LEU A 8 29.93 -7.50 -43.56
CA LEU A 8 31.02 -6.53 -43.67
C LEU A 8 32.02 -6.77 -42.53
N SER A 9 33.13 -7.40 -42.90
CA SER A 9 34.34 -7.51 -42.10
C SER A 9 35.22 -6.30 -42.39
N CYS A 10 35.46 -5.46 -41.38
CA CYS A 10 36.45 -4.38 -41.47
C CYS A 10 37.75 -4.84 -40.81
N ASN A 11 38.74 -5.13 -41.66
CA ASN A 11 40.15 -5.27 -41.31
C ASN A 11 40.68 -3.92 -40.82
N ILE A 12 41.10 -3.84 -39.55
CA ILE A 12 41.95 -2.76 -39.06
C ILE A 12 43.38 -3.29 -39.09
N ALA A 13 44.12 -2.85 -40.11
CA ALA A 13 45.54 -3.09 -40.25
C ALA A 13 46.31 -2.27 -39.21
N SER A 14 47.12 -2.98 -38.44
CA SER A 14 48.11 -2.44 -37.52
C SER A 14 49.24 -1.78 -38.31
N ASP A 15 49.40 -0.46 -38.19
CA ASP A 15 50.61 0.21 -38.66
C ASP A 15 51.42 0.67 -37.45
N SER A 16 52.42 -0.15 -37.12
CA SER A 16 53.43 0.12 -36.12
C SER A 16 54.67 0.64 -36.84
N ARG A 17 54.99 1.91 -36.60
CA ARG A 17 56.33 2.51 -36.59
C ARG A 17 56.16 4.03 -36.60
N PHE A 18 56.46 4.69 -35.47
CA PHE A 18 57.14 5.98 -35.50
C PHE A 18 57.59 6.41 -34.09
N ILE A 19 58.92 6.54 -33.97
CA ILE A 19 59.68 7.52 -33.17
C ILE A 19 59.60 7.41 -31.65
N GLY A 20 60.64 6.74 -31.10
CA GLY A 20 61.17 7.07 -29.80
C GLY A 20 61.86 8.44 -29.83
N GLY A 21 61.68 9.20 -28.75
CA GLY A 21 62.36 10.47 -28.52
C GLY A 21 61.45 11.52 -27.89
N GLY A 22 61.05 11.35 -26.62
CA GLY A 22 60.26 12.38 -25.94
C GLY A 22 59.68 12.05 -24.56
N ILE A 23 60.24 11.09 -23.81
CA ILE A 23 59.64 10.59 -22.55
C ILE A 23 60.34 11.16 -21.29
N ALA A 24 60.89 12.38 -21.35
CA ALA A 24 61.57 12.96 -20.18
C ALA A 24 60.93 14.24 -19.62
N LEU A 25 59.86 14.76 -20.23
CA LEU A 25 59.28 16.06 -19.85
C LEU A 25 57.77 16.07 -19.57
N LEU A 26 57.09 14.92 -19.66
CA LEU A 26 55.63 14.80 -19.38
C LEU A 26 55.30 14.13 -18.03
N ASP A 27 56.27 13.50 -17.36
CA ASP A 27 56.04 12.80 -16.09
C ASP A 27 55.87 13.74 -14.89
N THR A 28 56.36 14.98 -14.97
CA THR A 28 56.25 15.94 -13.87
C THR A 28 54.86 16.59 -13.78
N THR A 29 54.11 16.67 -14.88
CA THR A 29 52.75 17.26 -14.88
C THR A 29 51.67 16.25 -14.49
N MET A 30 51.85 14.97 -14.80
CA MET A 30 50.87 13.92 -14.49
C MET A 30 50.81 13.58 -12.98
N THR A 31 51.95 13.58 -12.29
CA THR A 31 51.99 13.33 -10.84
C THR A 31 51.34 14.45 -10.02
N SER A 32 51.42 15.71 -10.48
CA SER A 32 50.75 16.87 -9.86
C SER A 32 49.21 16.78 -9.94
N LEU A 33 48.69 16.26 -11.05
CA LEU A 33 47.25 16.10 -11.28
C LEU A 33 46.63 14.99 -10.41
N ILE A 34 47.36 13.87 -10.22
CA ILE A 34 46.93 12.75 -9.36
C ILE A 34 46.84 13.18 -7.88
N GLY A 35 47.76 14.04 -7.42
CA GLY A 35 47.70 14.62 -6.07
C GLY A 35 46.45 15.49 -5.85
N ARG A 36 46.10 16.34 -6.82
CA ARG A 36 44.91 17.22 -6.74
C ARG A 36 43.59 16.45 -6.78
N MET A 37 43.51 15.38 -7.58
CA MET A 37 42.30 14.53 -7.61
C MET A 37 42.11 13.75 -6.29
N SER A 38 43.20 13.32 -5.66
CA SER A 38 43.14 12.61 -4.37
C SER A 38 42.60 13.51 -3.25
N TYR A 39 42.94 14.80 -3.25
CA TYR A 39 42.44 15.76 -2.28
C TYR A 39 40.93 16.03 -2.43
N LEU A 40 40.46 16.17 -3.68
CA LEU A 40 39.02 16.37 -3.98
C LEU A 40 38.19 15.15 -3.57
N HIS A 41 38.68 13.95 -3.84
CA HIS A 41 38.00 12.71 -3.45
C HIS A 41 37.90 12.57 -1.93
N HIS A 42 38.94 12.95 -1.19
CA HIS A 42 38.92 12.90 0.27
C HIS A 42 38.00 13.96 0.89
N SER A 43 37.94 15.16 0.30
CA SER A 43 37.03 16.24 0.73
C SER A 43 35.55 15.88 0.47
N LEU A 44 35.24 15.28 -0.69
CA LEU A 44 33.89 14.81 -1.01
C LEU A 44 33.41 13.70 -0.07
N LYS A 45 34.27 12.76 0.32
CA LYS A 45 33.93 11.71 1.29
C LYS A 45 33.55 12.29 2.66
N LYS A 46 34.25 13.33 3.14
CA LYS A 46 33.95 14.00 4.41
C LYS A 46 32.60 14.73 4.35
N LEU A 47 32.32 15.44 3.25
CA LEU A 47 31.04 16.12 3.05
C LEU A 47 29.86 15.14 2.96
N TRP A 48 30.05 14.01 2.27
CA TRP A 48 29.03 12.97 2.17
C TRP A 48 28.77 12.30 3.52
N ALA A 49 29.81 11.95 4.29
CA ALA A 49 29.66 11.40 5.63
C ALA A 49 28.92 12.37 6.58
N TYR A 50 29.24 13.67 6.51
CA TYR A 50 28.53 14.70 7.28
C TYR A 50 27.05 14.80 6.88
N TYR A 51 26.74 14.77 5.59
CA TYR A 51 25.37 14.83 5.10
C TYR A 51 24.55 13.60 5.53
N VAL A 52 25.12 12.39 5.41
CA VAL A 52 24.49 11.15 5.86
C VAL A 52 24.22 11.21 7.37
N LEU A 53 25.21 11.56 8.19
CA LEU A 53 25.03 11.69 9.64
C LEU A 53 23.97 12.73 10.02
N ARG A 54 23.91 13.86 9.29
CA ARG A 54 22.93 14.92 9.55
C ARG A 54 21.50 14.50 9.19
N VAL A 55 21.32 13.80 8.07
CA VAL A 55 20.00 13.28 7.67
C VAL A 55 19.52 12.21 8.66
N PHE A 56 20.39 11.28 9.06
CA PHE A 56 20.03 10.25 10.04
C PHE A 56 19.80 10.80 11.46
N SER A 57 20.45 11.90 11.85
CA SER A 57 20.27 12.52 13.17
C SER A 57 18.93 13.28 13.30
N ILE A 58 18.40 13.81 12.19
CA ILE A 58 17.14 14.55 12.18
C ILE A 58 15.94 13.60 12.37
N ASP A 59 16.01 12.34 11.91
CA ASP A 59 14.90 11.39 12.01
C ASP A 59 14.69 10.79 13.40
N LEU A 60 15.75 10.59 14.19
CA LEU A 60 15.63 9.93 15.50
C LEU A 60 14.84 10.78 16.53
N ARG A 61 14.95 12.12 16.45
CA ARG A 61 14.20 13.03 17.33
C ARG A 61 12.72 13.10 16.97
N LEU A 62 12.39 12.97 15.68
CA LEU A 62 11.02 12.98 15.22
C LEU A 62 10.29 11.68 15.61
N LEU A 63 10.99 10.54 15.48
CA LEU A 63 10.47 9.24 15.91
C LEU A 63 10.26 9.15 17.43
N ALA A 64 11.13 9.77 18.23
CA ALA A 64 10.93 9.87 19.68
C ALA A 64 9.67 10.68 20.04
N ARG A 65 9.44 11.82 19.38
CA ARG A 65 8.21 12.62 19.59
C ARG A 65 6.94 11.89 19.15
N ILE A 66 6.99 11.13 18.06
CA ILE A 66 5.85 10.33 17.60
C ILE A 66 5.55 9.17 18.57
N ARG A 67 6.59 8.58 19.18
CA ARG A 67 6.46 7.53 20.19
C ARG A 67 5.79 8.04 21.47
N ASP A 68 6.09 9.26 21.90
CA ASP A 68 5.49 9.83 23.11
C ASP A 68 4.10 10.44 22.85
N ALA A 69 3.83 10.88 21.62
CA ALA A 69 2.50 11.34 21.18
C ALA A 69 1.53 10.19 20.81
N MET A 70 1.95 8.93 20.93
CA MET A 70 1.11 7.77 20.62
C MET A 70 0.02 7.62 21.71
N PRO A 71 -1.27 7.76 21.36
CA PRO A 71 -2.35 7.71 22.35
C PRO A 71 -2.39 6.38 23.12
N HIS A 72 -2.60 6.46 24.43
CA HIS A 72 -2.59 5.30 25.34
C HIS A 72 -3.52 4.13 24.92
N TYR A 73 -4.54 4.38 24.10
CA TYR A 73 -5.45 3.34 23.61
C TYR A 73 -4.80 2.39 22.59
N LEU A 74 -3.82 2.85 21.78
CA LEU A 74 -3.12 1.96 20.82
C LEU A 74 -2.13 1.03 21.53
N ARG A 75 -1.55 1.46 22.66
CA ARG A 75 -0.72 0.61 23.52
C ARG A 75 -1.49 -0.57 24.13
N ARG A 76 -2.83 -0.47 24.21
CA ARG A 76 -3.72 -1.53 24.74
C ARG A 76 -4.05 -2.63 23.74
N LEU A 77 -3.90 -2.39 22.44
CA LEU A 77 -4.23 -3.38 21.39
C LEU A 77 -3.16 -4.46 21.21
N GLY A 78 -1.90 -4.18 21.59
CA GLY A 78 -0.77 -5.11 21.43
C GLY A 78 -0.64 -6.20 22.50
N LYS A 79 -1.41 -6.13 23.60
CA LYS A 79 -1.42 -7.16 24.66
C LYS A 79 -2.73 -7.95 24.64
N ARG A 80 -3.09 -8.53 23.50
CA ARG A 80 -4.01 -9.68 23.51
C ARG A 80 -3.18 -10.90 23.90
N ALA A 81 -2.99 -11.08 25.19
CA ALA A 81 -2.54 -12.37 25.73
C ALA A 81 -3.48 -13.45 25.19
N SER A 82 -2.89 -14.52 24.64
CA SER A 82 -3.61 -15.73 24.27
C SER A 82 -4.46 -16.14 25.48
N ARG A 83 -5.79 -16.12 25.34
CA ARG A 83 -6.70 -16.64 26.36
C ARG A 83 -6.81 -18.15 26.17
N ASP A 84 -5.68 -18.84 26.29
CA ASP A 84 -5.67 -20.25 26.66
C ASP A 84 -5.56 -20.28 28.18
N THR A 85 -6.68 -19.96 28.83
CA THR A 85 -6.84 -20.22 30.26
C THR A 85 -7.77 -21.42 30.37
N THR A 86 -7.20 -22.59 30.59
CA THR A 86 -7.89 -23.62 31.36
C THR A 86 -8.35 -22.94 32.66
N MET A 87 -9.67 -22.85 32.83
CA MET A 87 -10.27 -22.11 33.93
C MET A 87 -10.08 -22.96 35.19
N THR A 88 -9.25 -22.51 36.14
CA THR A 88 -9.21 -23.16 37.45
C THR A 88 -10.55 -22.93 38.16
N PRO A 89 -11.00 -23.84 39.05
CA PRO A 89 -12.28 -23.70 39.75
C PRO A 89 -12.44 -22.35 40.48
N GLU A 90 -11.35 -21.83 41.05
CA GLU A 90 -11.35 -20.51 41.71
C GLU A 90 -11.55 -19.34 40.72
N MET A 91 -10.98 -19.45 39.51
CA MET A 91 -11.19 -18.44 38.47
C MET A 91 -12.60 -18.49 37.90
N GLU A 92 -13.20 -19.68 37.87
CA GLU A 92 -14.60 -19.87 37.50
C GLU A 92 -15.55 -19.23 38.51
N GLU A 93 -15.36 -19.47 39.81
CA GLU A 93 -16.17 -18.80 40.85
C GLU A 93 -16.04 -17.28 40.77
N LYS A 94 -14.83 -16.76 40.56
CA LYS A 94 -14.57 -15.32 40.41
C LYS A 94 -15.20 -14.76 39.13
N TYR A 95 -15.26 -15.55 38.06
CA TYR A 95 -15.97 -15.19 36.83
C TYR A 95 -17.47 -15.09 37.12
N TRP A 96 -18.07 -16.10 37.76
CA TRP A 96 -19.50 -16.11 38.08
C TRP A 96 -19.90 -14.96 39.00
N LYS A 97 -19.11 -14.66 40.04
CA LYS A 97 -19.33 -13.47 40.90
C LYS A 97 -19.27 -12.14 40.12
N ARG A 98 -18.42 -12.02 39.11
CA ARG A 98 -18.37 -10.83 38.24
C ARG A 98 -19.52 -10.78 37.25
N ALA A 99 -19.87 -11.92 36.67
CA ALA A 99 -20.99 -12.04 35.75
C ALA A 99 -22.31 -11.69 36.46
N GLU A 100 -22.53 -12.20 37.67
CA GLU A 100 -23.68 -11.87 38.51
C GLU A 100 -23.77 -10.35 38.80
N ARG A 101 -22.64 -9.72 39.12
CA ARG A 101 -22.61 -8.26 39.32
C ARG A 101 -22.97 -7.50 38.03
N GLY A 102 -22.40 -7.92 36.90
CA GLY A 102 -22.73 -7.32 35.60
C GLY A 102 -24.19 -7.53 35.20
N GLN A 103 -24.78 -8.68 35.54
CA GLN A 103 -26.19 -8.95 35.33
C GLN A 103 -27.06 -8.00 36.18
N ARG A 104 -26.75 -7.81 37.48
CA ARG A 104 -27.47 -6.83 38.32
C ARG A 104 -27.34 -5.39 37.80
N GLU A 105 -26.21 -5.02 37.22
CA GLU A 105 -26.01 -3.69 36.59
C GLU A 105 -26.84 -3.54 35.29
N LEU A 106 -26.93 -4.60 34.49
CA LEU A 106 -27.75 -4.62 33.27
C LEU A 106 -29.25 -4.65 33.60
N GLU A 107 -29.66 -5.35 34.65
CA GLU A 107 -31.04 -5.35 35.17
C GLU A 107 -31.47 -3.94 35.61
N ARG A 108 -30.55 -3.15 36.21
CA ARG A 108 -30.82 -1.72 36.52
C ARG A 108 -30.93 -0.84 35.28
N SER A 109 -30.30 -1.24 34.19
CA SER A 109 -30.29 -0.52 32.91
C SER A 109 -31.32 -1.07 31.93
N ASP A 110 -32.20 -1.95 32.40
CA ASP A 110 -33.22 -2.55 31.57
C ASP A 110 -34.25 -1.49 31.21
N ALA A 111 -34.14 -0.97 29.98
CA ALA A 111 -35.00 0.05 29.42
C ALA A 111 -36.48 -0.33 29.39
N ARG A 112 -36.82 -1.58 29.76
CA ARG A 112 -38.20 -2.03 29.97
C ARG A 112 -38.87 -1.44 31.20
N TYR A 113 -38.12 -0.97 32.21
CA TYR A 113 -38.65 -0.44 33.48
C TYR A 113 -38.68 1.09 33.58
N ILE A 114 -38.15 1.78 32.56
CA ILE A 114 -38.10 3.24 32.51
C ILE A 114 -38.95 3.67 31.31
N ASP A 115 -40.08 4.34 31.57
CA ASP A 115 -40.86 4.99 30.52
C ASP A 115 -40.02 6.13 29.89
N SER A 116 -40.32 6.52 28.64
CA SER A 116 -39.82 7.74 27.97
C SER A 116 -39.69 9.00 28.85
N SER A 117 -40.44 9.11 29.95
CA SER A 117 -40.41 10.18 30.95
C SER A 117 -39.33 10.04 32.03
N GLY A 118 -38.59 8.92 32.09
CA GLY A 118 -37.56 8.67 33.10
C GLY A 118 -38.09 8.23 34.47
N ILE A 119 -39.40 8.08 34.63
CA ILE A 119 -40.02 7.70 35.90
C ILE A 119 -40.12 6.17 36.01
N PRO A 120 -39.65 5.56 37.13
CA PRO A 120 -39.83 4.13 37.37
C PRO A 120 -41.31 3.81 37.50
N VAL A 121 -41.82 2.97 36.59
CA VAL A 121 -43.24 2.60 36.52
C VAL A 121 -43.54 1.60 37.64
N LEU A 122 -43.87 2.10 38.83
CA LEU A 122 -44.09 1.26 40.01
C LEU A 122 -45.44 0.52 40.03
N ASP A 123 -46.41 0.91 39.18
CA ASP A 123 -47.82 0.58 39.41
C ASP A 123 -48.59 0.07 38.17
N ARG A 124 -47.89 -0.31 37.10
CA ARG A 124 -48.53 -1.04 36.01
C ARG A 124 -48.40 -2.52 36.30
N THR A 125 -49.55 -3.18 36.52
CA THR A 125 -49.67 -4.64 36.40
C THR A 125 -48.77 -5.08 35.27
N PRO A 126 -47.75 -5.92 35.53
CA PRO A 126 -46.80 -6.30 34.50
C PRO A 126 -47.60 -7.01 33.42
N GLN A 127 -47.92 -6.29 32.34
CA GLN A 127 -48.22 -6.94 31.08
C GLN A 127 -46.91 -7.63 30.74
N LEU A 128 -46.81 -8.89 31.18
CA LEU A 128 -45.68 -9.73 30.85
C LEU A 128 -45.55 -9.60 29.34
N PRO A 129 -44.39 -9.14 28.82
CA PRO A 129 -44.16 -9.14 27.39
C PRO A 129 -44.50 -10.55 26.91
N PRO A 130 -45.23 -10.68 25.78
CA PRO A 130 -45.79 -11.95 25.35
C PRO A 130 -44.69 -13.00 25.47
N LEU A 131 -44.93 -13.99 26.32
CA LEU A 131 -43.96 -15.02 26.63
C LEU A 131 -43.53 -15.60 25.29
N VAL A 132 -42.31 -15.29 24.86
CA VAL A 132 -41.79 -15.76 23.58
C VAL A 132 -41.51 -17.24 23.77
N MET A 133 -42.56 -18.04 23.61
CA MET A 133 -42.56 -19.49 23.82
C MET A 133 -41.50 -20.19 22.97
N TYR A 134 -41.14 -19.57 21.84
CA TYR A 134 -40.16 -20.08 20.90
C TYR A 134 -39.25 -18.94 20.46
N TYR A 135 -38.13 -18.78 21.16
CA TYR A 135 -37.02 -18.01 20.62
C TYR A 135 -36.37 -18.88 19.54
N THR A 136 -36.67 -18.62 18.27
CA THR A 136 -35.85 -19.13 17.18
C THR A 136 -34.64 -18.20 17.08
N PRO A 137 -33.45 -18.59 17.59
CA PRO A 137 -32.27 -17.77 17.40
C PRO A 137 -32.08 -17.52 15.91
N ALA A 138 -31.83 -16.27 15.53
CA ALA A 138 -31.42 -15.97 14.16
C ALA A 138 -30.23 -16.88 13.83
N LEU A 139 -30.45 -17.84 12.92
CA LEU A 139 -29.42 -18.79 12.54
C LEU A 139 -28.21 -17.95 12.10
N PRO A 140 -27.01 -18.20 12.66
CA PRO A 140 -25.84 -17.43 12.30
C PRO A 140 -25.71 -17.50 10.77
N PRO A 141 -25.51 -16.35 10.08
CA PRO A 141 -25.50 -16.31 8.63
C PRO A 141 -24.61 -17.43 8.14
N THR A 142 -25.17 -18.29 7.27
CA THR A 142 -24.48 -19.48 6.80
C THR A 142 -23.09 -19.07 6.30
N LYS A 143 -22.07 -19.89 6.53
CA LYS A 143 -20.68 -19.55 6.13
C LYS A 143 -20.56 -19.14 4.65
N GLN A 144 -21.55 -19.49 3.83
CA GLN A 144 -21.70 -19.06 2.45
C GLN A 144 -22.19 -17.61 2.28
N GLU A 145 -23.05 -17.05 3.13
CA GLU A 145 -23.37 -15.60 3.09
C GLU A 145 -22.20 -14.72 3.58
N ARG A 146 -21.29 -15.29 4.37
CA ARG A 146 -19.97 -14.68 4.62
C ARG A 146 -19.06 -14.71 3.39
N LEU A 147 -19.44 -15.39 2.30
CA LEU A 147 -18.70 -15.31 1.06
C LEU A 147 -18.77 -13.88 0.54
N LYS A 148 -17.68 -13.18 0.81
CA LYS A 148 -17.16 -12.09 0.00
C LYS A 148 -18.05 -10.84 0.05
N LYS A 149 -18.29 -10.28 1.24
CA LYS A 149 -18.18 -8.81 1.35
C LYS A 149 -16.78 -8.47 0.82
N GLN A 150 -16.69 -8.17 -0.47
CA GLN A 150 -15.41 -8.01 -1.15
C GLN A 150 -14.67 -6.93 -0.38
N LYS A 151 -13.59 -7.30 0.32
CA LYS A 151 -12.82 -6.35 1.10
C LYS A 151 -12.50 -5.17 0.18
N PRO A 152 -12.83 -3.92 0.58
CA PRO A 152 -12.62 -2.77 -0.28
C PRO A 152 -11.16 -2.75 -0.70
N TYR A 153 -10.92 -2.74 -2.01
CA TYR A 153 -9.57 -2.77 -2.53
C TYR A 153 -9.04 -1.34 -2.64
N TYR A 154 -7.99 -1.03 -1.89
CA TYR A 154 -7.39 0.29 -1.92
C TYR A 154 -6.39 0.40 -3.08
N LEU A 155 -6.65 1.34 -4.00
CA LEU A 155 -5.74 1.74 -5.07
C LEU A 155 -5.34 3.21 -4.88
N SER A 156 -4.05 3.52 -4.90
CA SER A 156 -3.58 4.92 -4.83
C SER A 156 -3.99 5.71 -6.08
N ALA A 157 -4.30 7.00 -5.92
CA ALA A 157 -4.65 7.86 -7.05
C ALA A 157 -3.49 7.97 -8.06
N ARG A 158 -2.23 7.95 -7.60
CA ARG A 158 -1.04 7.94 -8.47
C ARG A 158 -0.98 6.68 -9.35
N SER A 159 -1.23 5.50 -8.78
CA SER A 159 -1.30 4.26 -9.56
C SER A 159 -2.44 4.27 -10.58
N TYR A 160 -3.55 4.92 -10.26
CA TYR A 160 -4.66 5.11 -11.19
C TYR A 160 -4.26 6.02 -12.37
N CYS A 161 -3.67 7.19 -12.11
CA CYS A 161 -3.13 8.06 -13.16
C CYS A 161 -2.12 7.32 -14.04
N LYS A 162 -1.25 6.52 -13.43
CA LYS A 162 -0.24 5.72 -14.13
C LYS A 162 -0.87 4.73 -15.09
N TRP A 163 -1.82 3.94 -14.60
CA TRP A 163 -2.57 3.01 -15.43
C TRP A 163 -3.27 3.72 -16.59
N HIS A 164 -3.89 4.88 -16.33
CA HIS A 164 -4.59 5.64 -17.37
C HIS A 164 -3.64 6.06 -18.50
N ARG A 165 -2.46 6.59 -18.16
CA ARG A 165 -1.40 6.94 -19.14
C ARG A 165 -0.91 5.75 -19.94
N MET A 166 -0.87 4.56 -19.33
CA MET A 166 -0.43 3.34 -20.01
C MET A 166 -1.48 2.76 -20.95
N VAL A 167 -2.78 2.95 -20.66
CA VAL A 167 -3.87 2.26 -21.35
C VAL A 167 -4.55 3.15 -22.40
N PHE A 168 -4.69 4.45 -22.12
CA PHE A 168 -5.35 5.38 -23.02
C PHE A 168 -4.31 6.27 -23.72
N PRO A 169 -4.31 6.33 -25.05
CA PRO A 169 -3.45 7.26 -25.78
C PRO A 169 -3.94 8.71 -25.59
N GLY A 170 -3.08 9.67 -25.90
CA GLY A 170 -3.38 11.11 -25.86
C GLY A 170 -2.69 11.85 -24.71
N SER A 171 -2.84 13.18 -24.67
CA SER A 171 -2.33 14.05 -23.60
C SER A 171 -3.28 14.14 -22.41
N ASP A 172 -4.56 13.84 -22.63
CA ASP A 172 -5.63 14.09 -21.66
C ASP A 172 -5.67 12.95 -20.65
N HIS A 173 -5.11 13.24 -19.48
CA HIS A 173 -4.99 12.29 -18.40
C HIS A 173 -5.52 12.89 -17.10
N PRO A 174 -6.19 12.09 -16.26
CA PRO A 174 -6.79 12.61 -15.05
C PRO A 174 -5.70 13.14 -14.11
N THR A 175 -5.98 14.29 -13.52
CA THR A 175 -5.20 14.81 -12.39
C THR A 175 -5.35 13.90 -11.17
N ILE A 176 -4.47 14.04 -10.16
CA ILE A 176 -4.52 13.21 -8.95
C ILE A 176 -5.85 13.36 -8.21
N SER A 177 -6.41 14.57 -8.18
CA SER A 177 -7.73 14.85 -7.56
C SER A 177 -8.87 14.18 -8.32
N GLN A 178 -8.87 14.27 -9.67
CA GLN A 178 -9.83 13.57 -10.52
C GLN A 178 -9.72 12.05 -10.36
N ALA A 179 -8.50 11.50 -10.39
CA ALA A 179 -8.25 10.07 -10.18
C ALA A 179 -8.76 9.57 -8.81
N SER A 180 -8.66 10.40 -7.76
CA SER A 180 -9.20 10.06 -6.44
C SER A 180 -10.72 9.92 -6.42
N ARG A 181 -11.43 10.67 -7.29
CA ARG A 181 -12.87 10.55 -7.51
C ARG A 181 -13.20 9.35 -8.40
N LEU A 182 -12.53 9.25 -9.56
CA LEU A 182 -12.76 8.19 -10.55
C LEU A 182 -12.57 6.78 -9.96
N ARG A 183 -11.52 6.56 -9.14
CA ARG A 183 -11.28 5.25 -8.52
C ARG A 183 -12.43 4.75 -7.63
N LYS A 184 -13.28 5.64 -7.10
CA LYS A 184 -14.42 5.25 -6.26
C LYS A 184 -15.58 4.66 -7.08
N MET A 185 -15.62 4.95 -8.38
CA MET A 185 -16.66 4.44 -9.29
C MET A 185 -16.35 3.05 -9.84
N HIS A 186 -15.18 2.48 -9.52
CA HIS A 186 -14.75 1.19 -10.01
C HIS A 186 -14.96 0.09 -8.98
N ASP A 187 -15.28 -1.10 -9.47
CA ASP A 187 -15.44 -2.27 -8.62
C ASP A 187 -14.09 -2.74 -8.03
N PRO A 188 -14.09 -3.40 -6.86
CA PRO A 188 -12.86 -3.89 -6.24
C PRO A 188 -12.02 -4.82 -7.15
N GLU A 189 -12.67 -5.64 -7.98
CA GLU A 189 -11.99 -6.50 -8.95
C GLU A 189 -11.33 -5.71 -10.09
N GLU A 190 -12.00 -4.66 -10.54
CA GLU A 190 -11.48 -3.75 -11.56
C GLU A 190 -10.26 -3.00 -11.03
N LEU A 191 -10.35 -2.47 -9.81
CA LEU A 191 -9.23 -1.81 -9.14
C LEU A 191 -8.02 -2.74 -8.98
N ARG A 192 -8.22 -4.03 -8.69
CA ARG A 192 -7.12 -5.02 -8.68
C ARG A 192 -6.47 -5.17 -10.05
N LYS A 193 -7.26 -5.18 -11.11
CA LYS A 193 -6.74 -5.29 -12.48
C LYS A 193 -5.98 -4.05 -12.91
N ILE A 194 -6.53 -2.88 -12.62
CA ILE A 194 -5.89 -1.57 -12.80
C ILE A 194 -4.53 -1.57 -12.08
N HIS A 195 -4.50 -1.97 -10.81
CA HIS A 195 -3.25 -2.04 -10.04
C HIS A 195 -2.24 -3.02 -10.63
N ARG A 196 -2.70 -4.19 -11.07
CA ARG A 196 -1.83 -5.19 -11.71
C ARG A 196 -1.17 -4.64 -12.98
N ILE A 197 -1.91 -3.89 -13.80
CA ILE A 197 -1.38 -3.26 -15.01
C ILE A 197 -0.42 -2.12 -14.63
N SER A 198 -0.77 -1.28 -13.66
CA SER A 198 0.06 -0.14 -13.24
C SER A 198 1.44 -0.55 -12.69
N ARG A 199 1.56 -1.78 -12.18
CA ARG A 199 2.83 -2.35 -11.70
C ARG A 199 3.73 -2.93 -12.79
N MET A 200 3.26 -3.04 -14.04
CA MET A 200 4.03 -3.65 -15.11
C MET A 200 5.17 -2.78 -15.67
N ILE A 201 5.11 -1.48 -15.45
CA ILE A 201 6.14 -0.50 -15.81
C ILE A 201 6.58 0.18 -14.52
N PRO A 202 7.84 0.57 -14.32
CA PRO A 202 8.24 1.40 -13.19
C PRO A 202 7.70 2.86 -13.31
N ASP A 203 7.71 3.61 -12.20
CA ASP A 203 7.08 4.95 -12.13
C ASP A 203 7.84 6.00 -12.96
N ASP A 204 9.16 5.90 -13.00
CA ASP A 204 10.10 6.75 -13.74
C ASP A 204 9.84 6.74 -15.25
N GLN A 205 9.44 5.61 -15.80
CA GLN A 205 9.12 5.49 -17.23
C GLN A 205 7.78 6.15 -17.57
N VAL A 206 6.78 6.13 -16.68
CA VAL A 206 5.44 6.69 -16.96
C VAL A 206 5.33 8.17 -16.55
N PHE A 207 5.98 8.54 -15.45
CA PHE A 207 6.00 9.90 -14.91
C PHE A 207 7.39 10.52 -15.12
N ARG A 208 7.76 10.65 -16.39
CA ARG A 208 9.03 11.29 -16.75
C ARG A 208 9.07 12.77 -16.34
N PRO A 209 10.26 13.31 -16.07
CA PRO A 209 10.45 14.74 -15.89
C PRO A 209 10.01 15.50 -17.13
N ARG A 210 9.61 16.76 -16.96
CA ARG A 210 9.09 17.62 -18.04
C ARG A 210 10.03 17.76 -19.25
N ASN A 211 11.33 17.57 -19.04
CA ASN A 211 12.38 17.78 -20.03
C ASN A 211 12.78 16.50 -20.79
N ALA A 212 12.19 15.35 -20.47
CA ALA A 212 12.48 14.09 -21.14
C ALA A 212 11.49 13.85 -22.28
N GLU A 213 11.96 13.26 -23.38
CA GLU A 213 11.09 12.88 -24.49
C GLU A 213 9.97 11.94 -24.01
N PRO A 214 8.72 12.16 -24.45
CA PRO A 214 7.60 11.31 -24.09
C PRO A 214 7.85 9.91 -24.64
N ILE A 215 7.70 8.88 -23.79
CA ILE A 215 7.76 7.50 -24.28
C ILE A 215 6.56 7.33 -25.24
N PRO A 216 6.78 6.83 -26.46
CA PRO A 216 5.68 6.48 -27.33
C PRO A 216 4.78 5.48 -26.60
N TRP A 217 3.50 5.84 -26.49
CA TRP A 217 2.50 5.01 -25.84
C TRP A 217 2.50 3.59 -26.46
N SER A 218 2.41 2.57 -25.62
CA SER A 218 2.45 1.17 -26.07
C SER A 218 1.05 0.55 -26.10
N PRO A 219 0.55 0.07 -27.27
CA PRO A 219 -0.75 -0.61 -27.38
C PRO A 219 -0.84 -1.91 -26.57
N ARG A 220 0.29 -2.40 -26.04
CA ARG A 220 0.37 -3.66 -25.29
C ARG A 220 -0.54 -3.65 -24.06
N TYR A 221 -0.58 -2.55 -23.31
CA TYR A 221 -1.34 -2.47 -22.06
C TYR A 221 -2.83 -2.27 -22.31
N GLN A 222 -3.17 -1.52 -23.35
CA GLN A 222 -4.55 -1.38 -23.82
C GLN A 222 -5.13 -2.74 -24.24
N ARG A 223 -4.39 -3.55 -25.01
CA ARG A 223 -4.83 -4.90 -25.36
C ARG A 223 -5.09 -5.78 -24.13
N LYS A 224 -4.24 -5.71 -23.11
CA LYS A 224 -4.46 -6.43 -21.84
C LYS A 224 -5.70 -5.96 -21.09
N TRP A 225 -5.96 -4.66 -21.12
CA TRP A 225 -7.14 -4.07 -20.51
C TRP A 225 -8.43 -4.48 -21.23
N LEU A 226 -8.48 -4.33 -22.56
CA LEU A 226 -9.60 -4.71 -23.40
C LEU A 226 -9.92 -6.20 -23.27
N LYS A 227 -8.92 -7.08 -23.34
CA LYS A 227 -9.11 -8.53 -23.16
C LYS A 227 -9.76 -8.87 -21.82
N TRP A 228 -9.40 -8.16 -20.76
CA TRP A 228 -10.02 -8.36 -19.45
C TRP A 228 -11.47 -7.86 -19.40
N ARG A 229 -11.75 -6.70 -20.01
CA ARG A 229 -13.13 -6.18 -20.09
C ARG A 229 -14.06 -7.10 -20.87
N VAL A 230 -13.61 -7.65 -22.00
CA VAL A 230 -14.37 -8.63 -22.79
C VAL A 230 -14.71 -9.85 -21.94
N LYS A 231 -13.70 -10.49 -21.35
CA LYS A 231 -13.90 -11.64 -20.45
C LYS A 231 -14.86 -11.34 -19.30
N ARG A 232 -14.78 -10.13 -18.73
CA ARG A 232 -15.67 -9.73 -17.63
C ARG A 232 -17.11 -9.57 -18.09
N ARG A 233 -17.34 -9.02 -19.29
CA ARG A 233 -18.67 -8.90 -19.88
C ARG A 233 -19.29 -10.26 -20.13
N GLU A 234 -18.54 -11.18 -20.74
CA GLU A 234 -18.99 -12.56 -20.99
C GLU A 234 -19.47 -13.25 -19.70
N VAL A 235 -18.72 -13.10 -18.60
CA VAL A 235 -19.11 -13.67 -17.29
C VAL A 235 -20.41 -13.07 -16.75
N LEU A 236 -20.67 -11.77 -17.01
CA LEU A 236 -21.90 -11.11 -16.57
C LEU A 236 -23.10 -11.48 -17.45
N GLU A 237 -22.89 -11.82 -18.72
CA GLU A 237 -23.96 -12.25 -19.64
C GLU A 237 -24.37 -13.72 -19.41
N THR A 238 -23.51 -14.53 -18.78
CA THR A 238 -23.80 -15.94 -18.46
C THR A 238 -24.52 -16.18 -17.13
N LEU A 239 -24.77 -15.13 -16.34
CA LEU A 239 -25.43 -15.19 -15.04
C LEU A 239 -26.88 -14.70 -15.14
#